data_AF-A0A7Y0X4L7-F1
#
_entry.id   AF-A0A7Y0X4L7-F1
#
_cell.length_a   1.000
_cell.length_b   1.000
_cell.length_c   1.000
_cell.angle_alpha   90.00
_cell.angle_beta   90.00
_cell.angle_gamma   90.00
#
_symmetry.space_group_name_H-M   'P 1'
#
loop_
_entity.id
_entity.type
_entity.pdbx_description
1 polymer ?
#
loop_
_entity_poly.entity_id
_entity_poly.type
_entity_poly.pdbx_seq_one_letter_code
_entity_poly.pdbx_strand_id
1 'polypeptide(L)'
;RNNLGVVSLNLPRIAIRANGSEEKFYELLNDRLRLARKALETRISRLENVKARVAPILYMEGACGVRLKADDSIADIFKNGRASI
;
A
#
# COMPACT_ATOMS: atom_id res chain seq x y z
N ARG A 1 -5.20 -10.06 -9.45
CA ARG A 1 -5.49 -8.85 -8.63
C ARG A 1 -5.12 -9.17 -7.19
N ASN A 2 -4.59 -8.21 -6.44
CA ASN A 2 -4.17 -8.40 -5.04
C ASN A 2 -4.15 -7.05 -4.30
N ASN A 3 -3.95 -7.10 -2.98
CA ASN A 3 -3.73 -5.94 -2.11
C ASN A 3 -2.24 -5.91 -1.68
N LEU A 4 -1.59 -4.74 -1.77
CA LEU A 4 -0.17 -4.55 -1.42
C LEU A 4 0.07 -4.19 0.05
N GLY A 5 -0.98 -3.87 0.79
CA GLY A 5 -0.90 -3.65 2.24
C GLY A 5 -1.98 -2.69 2.73
N VAL A 6 -2.12 -2.62 4.05
CA VAL A 6 -3.10 -1.77 4.73
C VAL A 6 -2.40 -0.89 5.75
N VAL A 7 -2.76 0.40 5.84
CA VAL A 7 -2.47 1.26 7.00
C VAL A 7 -3.78 1.53 7.72
N SER A 8 -3.84 1.24 9.01
CA SER A 8 -5.00 1.60 9.84
C SER A 8 -4.72 2.90 10.60
N LEU A 9 -5.68 3.82 10.55
CA LEU A 9 -5.66 5.05 11.35
C LEU A 9 -6.41 4.86 12.67
N ASN A 10 -5.81 5.31 13.76
CA ASN A 10 -6.46 5.31 15.07
C ASN A 10 -7.32 6.58 15.22
N LEU A 11 -8.56 6.53 14.73
CA LEU A 11 -9.50 7.66 14.81
C LEU A 11 -9.80 8.08 16.26
N PRO A 12 -10.01 7.17 17.24
CA PRO A 12 -10.18 7.56 18.64
C PRO A 12 -9.02 8.42 19.17
N ARG A 13 -7.77 8.11 18.80
CA ARG A 13 -6.60 8.89 19.20
C ARG A 13 -6.61 10.30 18.61
N ILE A 14 -7.15 10.48 17.41
CA ILE A 14 -7.29 11.80 16.78
C ILE A 14 -8.35 12.61 17.54
N ALA A 15 -9.51 12.01 17.83
CA ALA A 15 -10.57 12.64 18.62
C ALA A 15 -10.10 13.08 20.01
N ILE A 16 -9.37 12.21 20.74
CA ILE A 16 -8.78 12.54 22.04
C ILE A 16 -7.84 13.77 21.94
N ARG A 17 -7.05 13.88 20.87
CA ARG A 17 -6.13 15.02 20.65
C ARG A 17 -6.84 16.29 20.22
N ALA A 18 -7.98 16.16 19.56
CA ALA A 18 -8.81 17.28 19.13
C ALA A 18 -9.53 17.94 20.31
N ASN A 19 -9.70 17.22 21.44
CA ASN A 19 -10.27 17.73 22.69
C ASN A 19 -11.62 18.46 22.49
N GLY A 20 -12.53 17.82 21.74
CA GLY A 20 -13.87 18.35 21.46
C GLY A 20 -13.96 19.37 20.32
N SER A 21 -12.83 19.84 19.76
CA SER A 21 -12.84 20.73 18.59
C SER A 21 -12.94 19.94 17.29
N GLU A 22 -14.03 20.15 16.54
CA GLU A 22 -14.24 19.51 15.23
C GLU A 22 -13.23 20.00 14.19
N GLU A 23 -12.96 21.31 14.15
CA GLU A 23 -11.96 21.90 13.25
C GLU A 23 -10.58 21.25 13.45
N LYS A 24 -10.13 21.16 14.71
CA LYS A 24 -8.86 20.51 15.05
C LYS A 24 -8.85 19.02 14.73
N PHE A 25 -10.00 18.34 14.83
CA PHE A 25 -10.11 16.93 14.43
C PHE A 25 -9.80 16.75 12.95
N TYR A 26 -10.40 17.56 12.07
CA TYR A 26 -10.17 17.46 10.63
C TYR A 26 -8.77 17.92 10.23
N GLU A 27 -8.18 18.91 10.89
CA GLU A 27 -6.77 19.29 10.71
C GLU A 27 -5.85 18.09 10.99
N LEU A 28 -5.99 17.48 12.18
CA LEU A 28 -5.21 16.32 12.58
C LEU A 28 -5.47 15.11 11.67
N LEU A 29 -6.71 14.89 11.25
CA LEU A 29 -7.06 13.80 10.33
C LEU A 29 -6.37 13.98 8.98
N ASN A 30 -6.36 15.19 8.42
CA ASN A 30 -5.67 15.49 7.16
C ASN A 30 -4.17 15.22 7.26
N ASP A 31 -3.54 15.61 8.37
CA ASP A 31 -2.13 15.27 8.63
C ASP A 31 -1.91 13.75 8.69
N ARG A 32 -2.79 13.01 9.38
CA ARG A 32 -2.68 11.55 9.48
C ARG A 32 -2.93 10.84 8.15
N LEU A 33 -3.83 11.35 7.32
CA LEU A 33 -4.07 10.82 5.97
C LEU A 33 -2.83 11.00 5.07
N ARG A 34 -2.19 12.17 5.10
CA ARG A 34 -0.91 12.38 4.38
C ARG A 34 0.17 11.41 4.84
N LEU A 35 0.29 11.19 6.15
CA LEU A 35 1.25 10.24 6.70
C LEU A 35 0.91 8.79 6.32
N ALA A 36 -0.36 8.40 6.37
CA ALA A 36 -0.81 7.07 5.99
C ALA A 36 -0.52 6.78 4.51
N ARG A 37 -0.77 7.77 3.63
CA ARG A 37 -0.39 7.68 2.22
C ARG A 37 1.11 7.44 2.05
N LYS A 38 1.96 8.24 2.71
CA LYS A 38 3.42 8.07 2.66
C LYS A 38 3.86 6.68 3.14
N ALA A 39 3.20 6.15 4.18
CA ALA A 39 3.47 4.80 4.67
C ALA A 39 3.03 3.69 3.70
N LEU A 40 1.92 3.86 2.99
CA LEU A 40 1.51 2.96 1.90
C LEU A 40 2.51 3.02 0.73
N GLU A 41 2.90 4.23 0.30
CA GLU A 41 3.89 4.44 -0.77
C GLU A 41 5.25 3.79 -0.44
N THR A 42 5.66 3.83 0.84
CA THR A 42 6.91 3.17 1.28
C THR A 42 6.89 1.65 1.09
N ARG A 43 5.71 1.01 1.17
CA ARG A 43 5.58 -0.43 0.86
C ARG A 43 5.62 -0.70 -0.63
N ILE A 44 5.01 0.17 -1.43
CA ILE A 44 5.07 0.08 -2.90
C ILE A 44 6.54 0.21 -3.37
N SER A 45 7.27 1.21 -2.87
CA SER A 45 8.66 1.45 -3.30
C SER A 45 9.59 0.28 -2.99
N ARG A 46 9.36 -0.44 -1.89
CA ARG A 46 10.11 -1.67 -1.58
C ARG A 46 9.93 -2.78 -2.62
N LEU A 47 8.83 -2.79 -3.36
CA LEU A 47 8.55 -3.79 -4.39
C LEU A 47 9.12 -3.42 -5.77
N GLU A 48 9.60 -2.19 -5.97
CA GLU A 48 10.07 -1.70 -7.29
C GLU A 48 11.19 -2.55 -7.89
N ASN A 49 12.09 -3.05 -7.03
CA ASN A 49 13.29 -3.78 -7.45
C ASN A 49 13.18 -5.30 -7.23
N VAL A 50 12.01 -5.80 -6.82
CA VAL A 50 11.82 -7.22 -6.52
C VAL A 50 11.61 -8.01 -7.81
N LYS A 51 12.25 -9.19 -7.88
CA LYS A 51 12.22 -10.08 -9.04
C LYS A 51 11.21 -11.22 -8.86
N ALA A 52 10.63 -11.71 -9.96
CA ALA A 52 9.57 -12.73 -9.94
C ALA A 52 9.97 -14.03 -9.22
N ARG A 53 11.25 -14.39 -9.23
CA ARG A 53 11.78 -15.58 -8.52
C ARG A 53 11.50 -15.62 -7.02
N VAL A 54 11.15 -14.50 -6.38
CA VAL A 54 10.83 -14.46 -4.95
C VAL A 54 9.59 -15.28 -4.59
N ALA A 55 8.64 -15.44 -5.53
CA ALA A 55 7.44 -16.25 -5.34
C ALA A 55 6.94 -16.82 -6.69
N PRO A 56 7.53 -17.93 -7.17
CA PRO A 56 7.25 -18.48 -8.50
C PRO A 56 5.77 -18.80 -8.75
N ILE A 57 5.07 -19.40 -7.78
CA ILE A 57 3.64 -19.72 -7.91
C ILE A 57 2.81 -18.47 -8.21
N LEU A 58 3.14 -17.35 -7.56
CA LEU A 58 2.41 -16.09 -7.71
C LEU A 58 2.70 -15.42 -9.06
N TYR A 59 3.97 -15.35 -9.44
CA TYR A 59 4.42 -14.46 -10.52
C TYR A 59 4.78 -15.17 -11.82
N MET A 60 5.11 -16.46 -11.77
CA MET A 60 5.60 -17.25 -12.91
C MET A 60 4.58 -18.31 -13.35
N GLU A 61 3.87 -18.94 -12.41
CA GLU A 61 2.96 -20.06 -12.70
C GLU A 61 1.49 -19.66 -12.93
N GLY A 62 1.17 -18.36 -12.81
CA GLY A 62 -0.13 -17.83 -13.22
C GLY A 62 -1.10 -17.47 -12.10
N ALA A 63 -0.77 -17.65 -10.82
CA ALA A 63 -1.73 -17.34 -9.74
C ALA A 63 -2.10 -15.84 -9.66
N CYS A 64 -1.22 -14.92 -10.07
CA CYS A 64 -1.57 -13.50 -10.23
C CYS A 64 -2.16 -13.14 -11.60
N GLY A 65 -2.43 -14.10 -12.48
CA GLY A 65 -2.90 -13.89 -13.85
C GLY A 65 -1.82 -13.38 -14.81
N VAL A 66 -0.54 -13.64 -14.50
CA VAL A 66 0.64 -13.32 -15.31
C VAL A 66 1.65 -14.46 -15.21
N ARG A 67 2.53 -14.55 -16.21
CA ARG A 67 3.67 -15.47 -16.21
C ARG A 67 4.93 -14.70 -16.56
N LEU A 68 5.60 -14.20 -15.54
CA LEU A 68 6.86 -13.48 -15.64
C LEU A 68 8.05 -14.45 -15.71
N LYS A 69 9.19 -14.00 -16.24
CA LYS A 69 10.47 -14.71 -16.13
C LYS A 69 11.11 -14.43 -14.77
N ALA A 70 12.02 -15.31 -14.33
CA ALA A 70 12.64 -15.25 -13.00
C ALA A 70 13.31 -13.90 -12.65
N ASP A 71 13.84 -13.19 -13.65
CA ASP A 71 14.54 -11.90 -13.52
C ASP A 71 13.69 -10.66 -13.89
N ASP A 72 12.42 -10.86 -14.26
CA ASP A 72 11.50 -9.77 -14.52
C ASP A 72 11.11 -9.09 -13.19
N SER A 73 10.82 -7.79 -13.24
CA SER A 73 10.32 -7.05 -12.09
C SER A 73 8.85 -7.38 -11.83
N ILE A 74 8.48 -7.53 -10.55
CA ILE A 74 7.08 -7.68 -10.14
C ILE A 74 6.35 -6.33 -10.02
N ALA A 75 7.07 -5.20 -10.07
CA ALA A 75 6.46 -3.90 -9.81
C ALA A 75 5.39 -3.53 -10.85
N ASP A 76 5.61 -3.89 -12.11
CA ASP A 76 4.74 -3.50 -13.21
C ASP A 76 3.37 -4.18 -13.17
N ILE A 77 3.28 -5.36 -12.54
CA ILE A 77 2.02 -6.09 -12.43
C ILE A 77 1.07 -5.49 -11.38
N PHE A 78 1.53 -4.50 -10.61
CA PHE A 78 0.73 -3.84 -9.56
C PHE A 78 0.26 -2.44 -9.93
N LYS A 79 0.77 -1.85 -11.02
CA LYS A 79 0.44 -0.48 -11.46
C LYS A 79 -0.96 -0.41 -12.10
N ASN A 80 -1.42 0.82 -12.37
CA ASN A 80 -2.62 1.12 -13.16
C ASN A 80 -3.92 0.48 -12.63
N GLY A 81 -4.09 0.46 -11.30
CA GLY A 81 -5.32 -0.03 -10.65
C GLY A 81 -5.46 -1.55 -10.58
N ARG A 82 -4.45 -2.32 -11.01
CA ARG A 82 -4.47 -3.79 -10.93
C ARG A 82 -4.32 -4.31 -9.50
N ALA A 83 -3.55 -3.61 -8.68
CA ALA A 83 -3.43 -3.84 -7.24
C ALA A 83 -3.98 -2.65 -6.44
N SER A 84 -4.54 -2.94 -5.27
CA SER A 84 -5.03 -1.93 -4.31
C SER A 84 -4.07 -1.74 -3.14
N ILE A 85 -4.25 -0.62 -2.44
CA ILE A 85 -3.64 -0.26 -1.15
C ILE A 85 -4.72 0.27 -0.20
#